data_AF-A0A7W3NES7-F1
#
_entry.id   AF-A0A7W3NES7-F1
#
_cell.length_a   1.000
_cell.length_b   1.000
_cell.length_c   1.000
_cell.angle_alpha   90.00
_cell.angle_beta   90.00
_cell.angle_gamma   90.00
#
_symmetry.space_group_name_H-M   'P 1'
#
loop_
_entity.id
_entity.type
_entity.pdbx_description
1 polymer ?
#
loop_
_entity_poly.entity_id
_entity_poly.type
_entity_poly.pdbx_seq_one_letter_code
_entity_poly.pdbx_strand_id
1 'polypeptide(L)' 'MLKKIATFTINVGTTSVIGHTGSAKYKRLHNCVFLGTAVRHLDHVVSDIYEVL' A
#
# COMPACT_ATOMS: atom_id res chain seq x y z
N MET A 1 15.67 5.18 6.44
CA MET A 1 14.59 5.80 7.27
C MET A 1 13.25 5.40 6.66
N LEU A 2 12.19 5.13 7.43
CA LEU A 2 10.87 4.80 6.85
C LEU A 2 10.02 6.06 6.71
N LYS A 3 9.48 6.30 5.50
CA LYS A 3 8.55 7.40 5.23
C LYS A 3 7.17 6.83 4.90
N LYS A 4 6.16 7.11 5.73
CA LYS A 4 4.77 6.73 5.45
C LYS A 4 4.25 7.53 4.25
N ILE A 5 3.68 6.85 3.25
CA ILE A 5 3.18 7.49 2.02
C ILE A 5 1.69 7.27 1.77
N ALA A 6 1.09 6.23 2.36
CA ALA A 6 -0.32 5.93 2.21
C ALA A 6 -0.86 5.09 3.37
N THR A 7 -2.16 5.24 3.63
CA THR A 7 -2.96 4.37 4.51
C THR A 7 -4.20 3.97 3.74
N PHE A 8 -4.48 2.68 3.73
CA PHE A 8 -5.65 2.09 3.10
C PHE A 8 -6.51 1.39 4.13
N THR A 9 -7.83 1.55 4.02
CA THR A 9 -8.80 0.75 4.76
C THR A 9 -9.56 -0.10 3.74
N ILE A 10 -9.46 -1.42 3.86
CA ILE A 10 -10.01 -2.38 2.91
C ILE A 10 -11.00 -3.27 3.65
N ASN A 11 -12.27 -3.27 3.24
CA ASN A 11 -13.26 -4.18 3.84
C ASN A 11 -12.90 -5.64 3.52
N VAL A 12 -13.04 -6.51 4.50
CA VAL A 12 -12.80 -7.96 4.35
C VAL A 12 -13.74 -8.50 3.26
N GLY A 13 -13.17 -9.18 2.27
CA GLY A 13 -13.89 -9.66 1.09
C GLY A 13 -13.69 -8.78 -0.17
N THR A 14 -13.09 -7.60 -0.03
CA THR A 14 -12.67 -6.79 -1.19
C THR A 14 -11.37 -7.35 -1.77
N THR A 15 -11.32 -7.64 -3.06
CA THR A 15 -10.11 -8.09 -3.75
C THR A 15 -9.06 -6.99 -3.77
N SER A 16 -7.89 -7.26 -3.19
CA SER A 16 -6.76 -6.31 -3.22
C SER A 16 -6.14 -6.32 -4.61
N VAL A 17 -6.14 -5.17 -5.29
CA VAL A 17 -5.50 -5.02 -6.61
C VAL A 17 -4.02 -4.74 -6.39
N ILE A 18 -3.16 -5.61 -6.92
CA ILE A 18 -1.72 -5.34 -7.03
C ILE A 18 -1.57 -4.21 -8.06
N GLY A 19 -1.19 -3.02 -7.59
CA GLY A 19 -1.18 -1.81 -8.40
C GLY A 19 -0.07 -1.82 -9.45
N HIS A 20 -0.33 -2.39 -10.62
CA HIS A 20 0.53 -2.20 -11.80
C HIS A 20 -0.01 -1.02 -12.62
N THR A 21 0.75 0.07 -12.67
CA THR A 21 0.35 1.30 -13.36
C THR A 21 1.30 1.61 -14.52
N GLY A 22 0.74 1.91 -15.69
CA GLY A 22 1.47 2.43 -16.85
C GLY A 22 1.62 3.96 -16.85
N SER A 23 1.02 4.66 -15.88
CA SER A 23 1.11 6.12 -15.78
C SER A 23 2.47 6.56 -15.23
N ALA A 24 3.14 7.47 -15.95
CA ALA A 24 4.41 8.06 -15.56
C ALA A 24 4.34 8.76 -14.18
N LYS A 25 3.17 9.26 -13.79
CA LYS A 25 2.92 9.87 -12.47
C LYS A 25 3.28 8.94 -11.31
N TYR A 26 3.11 7.64 -11.50
CA TYR A 26 3.31 6.63 -10.46
C TYR A 26 4.54 5.75 -10.71
N LYS A 27 5.48 6.19 -11.57
CA LYS A 27 6.74 5.48 -11.86
C LYS A 27 7.54 5.15 -10.59
N ARG A 28 7.41 5.97 -9.54
CA ARG A 28 8.05 5.72 -8.24
C ARG A 28 7.64 4.39 -7.60
N LEU A 29 6.43 3.89 -7.86
CA LEU A 29 5.96 2.59 -7.34
C LEU A 29 6.76 1.40 -7.89
N HIS A 30 7.42 1.56 -9.05
CA HIS A 30 8.25 0.52 -9.66
C HIS A 30 9.73 0.63 -9.30
N ASN A 31 10.18 1.79 -8.82
CA ASN A 31 11.59 2.09 -8.61
C ASN A 31 12.00 2.10 -7.12
N CYS A 32 11.04 2.13 -6.20
CA CYS A 32 11.30 2.17 -4.77
C CYS A 32 10.88 0.85 -4.11
N VAL A 33 11.50 0.53 -2.98
CA VAL A 33 11.08 -0.57 -2.10
C VAL A 33 10.05 -0.03 -1.10
N PHE A 34 8.98 -0.79 -0.90
CA PHE A 34 7.92 -0.44 0.04
C PHE A 34 7.76 -1.51 1.11
N LEU A 35 7.52 -1.07 2.34
CA LEU A 35 7.14 -1.90 3.47
C LEU A 35 5.65 -1.66 3.76
N GLY A 36 4.87 -2.73 3.71
CA GLY A 36 3.47 -2.73 4.15
C GLY A 36 3.36 -3.27 5.56
N THR A 37 2.63 -2.55 6.43
CA THR A 37 2.20 -3.07 7.74
C THR A 37 0.69 -3.06 7.77
N ALA A 38 0.07 -4.19 8.12
CA ALA A 38 -1.38 -4.31 8.13
C ALA A 38 -1.91 -4.81 9.47
N VAL A 39 -3.01 -4.23 9.92
CA VAL A 39 -3.80 -4.67 11.07
C VAL A 39 -5.14 -5.16 10.55
N ARG A 40 -5.52 -6.38 10.94
CA ARG A 40 -6.79 -6.99 10.55
C ARG A 40 -7.81 -6.84 11.68
N HIS A 41 -8.93 -6.22 11.36
CA HIS A 41 -10.15 -6.20 12.15
C HIS A 41 -11.14 -7.24 11.60
N LEU A 42 -12.27 -7.42 12.29
CA LEU A 42 -13.28 -8.40 11.92
C LEU A 42 -13.85 -8.14 10.52
N ASP A 43 -14.10 -6.88 10.23
CA ASP A 43 -14.82 -6.38 9.05
C ASP A 43 -13.91 -5.68 8.03
N HIS A 44 -12.72 -5.23 8.44
CA HIS A 44 -11.79 -4.53 7.55
C HIS A 44 -10.31 -4.76 7.92
N VAL A 45 -9.43 -4.36 7.01
CA VAL A 45 -7.97 -4.35 7.18
C VAL A 45 -7.50 -2.92 7.01
N VAL A 46 -6.69 -2.43 7.96
CA VAL A 46 -5.98 -1.16 7.84
C VAL A 46 -4.54 -1.48 7.42
N SER A 47 -4.09 -0.92 6.30
CA SER A 47 -2.75 -1.14 5.75
C SER A 47 -2.03 0.18 5.57
N ASP A 48 -0.88 0.32 6.22
CA ASP A 48 0.02 1.44 6.06
C ASP A 48 1.18 1.05 5.14
N ILE A 49 1.48 1.91 4.17
CA ILE A 49 2.59 1.73 3.23
C ILE A 49 3.68 2.76 3.49
N TYR A 50 4.90 2.27 3.67
CA TYR A 50 6.10 3.06 3.89
C TYR A 50 7.06 2.89 2.72
N GLU A 51 7.63 3.99 2.23
CA GLU A 51 8.79 3.99 1.33
C GLU A 51 10.06 3.78 2.17
N VAL A 52 10.91 2.84 1.73
CA VAL A 52 12.22 2.60 2.33
C VAL A 52 13.23 3.53 1.66
N LEU A 53 13.80 4.45 2.45
CA LEU A 53 14.86 5.39 2.05
C LEU A 53 16.25 4.85 2.38
#